data_AF-A0A430QL82-F1
#
_entry.id   AF-A0A430QL82-F1
#
_cell.length_a   1.000
_cell.length_b   1.000
_cell.length_c   1.000
_cell.angle_alpha   90.00
_cell.angle_beta   90.00
_cell.angle_gamma   90.00
#
_symmetry.space_group_name_H-M   'P 1'
#
loop_
_entity.id
_entity.type
_entity.pdbx_description
1 polymer ?
#
loop_
_entity_poly.entity_id
_entity_poly.type
_entity_poly.pdbx_seq_one_letter_code
_entity_poly.pdbx_strand_id
1 'polypeptide(L)'
;MFLPRVSYFPLVTEKVIRQFSQFSECALKTASKDMTSETRGKLEHEMQYTQSDQIDTFKQHPLIHEFWLEYAHQPLKWHYPIGLVFDMCADTVDIPWKITVHFSNYPTDLLLSPPVSRLAVEAHFLSMIKEADALKHRSYVINQMQARDHRQLWNGLLHFRYDQFWSINSKLMEPLPQNTKDLPLEEMSAPGIPENKPLSSSLNNMSSSKCRTFRYIPCRLYCVSENSSSTPSGFIQKLIRPLNDDGSLTSLQDAIEILLHTNKNPLHLANDIHALLTTMPVNQAM
;
A
#
# COMPACT_ATOMS: atom_id res chain seq x y z
N MET A 1 1.65 -21.53 -5.98
CA MET A 1 2.19 -20.39 -6.74
C MET A 1 3.16 -19.65 -5.85
N PHE A 2 4.31 -19.21 -6.35
CA PHE A 2 5.19 -18.30 -5.59
C PHE A 2 4.64 -16.88 -5.70
N LEU A 3 4.41 -16.24 -4.55
CA LEU A 3 3.85 -14.90 -4.49
C LEU A 3 4.95 -13.88 -4.10
N PRO A 4 5.20 -12.85 -4.90
CA PRO A 4 6.19 -11.83 -4.58
C PRO A 4 5.69 -10.92 -3.45
N ARG A 5 6.45 -10.86 -2.35
CA ARG A 5 6.10 -10.10 -1.13
C ARG A 5 5.86 -8.60 -1.39
N VAL A 6 6.60 -8.01 -2.31
CA VAL A 6 6.55 -6.56 -2.64
C VAL A 6 5.54 -6.22 -3.75
N SER A 7 4.50 -7.04 -3.95
CA SER A 7 3.45 -6.82 -4.95
C SER A 7 2.05 -6.93 -4.32
N TYR A 8 1.01 -6.84 -5.16
CA TYR A 8 -0.39 -6.90 -4.76
C TYR A 8 -1.06 -8.13 -5.38
N PHE A 9 -2.00 -8.73 -4.65
CA PHE A 9 -2.71 -9.94 -5.09
C PHE A 9 -3.26 -9.85 -6.52
N PRO A 10 -4.00 -8.80 -6.92
CA PRO A 10 -4.65 -8.77 -8.23
C PRO A 10 -3.68 -8.79 -9.41
N LEU A 11 -2.42 -8.37 -9.20
CA LEU A 11 -1.40 -8.37 -10.24
C LEU A 11 -0.83 -9.76 -10.50
N VAL A 12 -0.80 -10.60 -9.47
CA VAL A 12 -0.15 -11.91 -9.53
C VAL A 12 -1.15 -13.04 -9.70
N THR A 13 -2.39 -12.86 -9.22
CA THR A 13 -3.42 -13.90 -9.31
C THR A 13 -4.20 -13.87 -10.61
N GLU A 14 -4.04 -12.86 -11.47
CA GLU A 14 -4.82 -12.69 -12.73
C GLU A 14 -4.92 -13.99 -13.56
N LYS A 15 -3.80 -14.70 -13.76
CA LYS A 15 -3.78 -15.97 -14.51
C LYS A 15 -4.54 -17.09 -13.81
N VAL A 16 -4.43 -17.15 -12.47
CA VAL A 16 -5.07 -18.16 -11.63
C VAL A 16 -6.59 -17.93 -11.59
N ILE A 17 -7.00 -16.68 -11.37
CA ILE A 17 -8.41 -16.27 -11.38
C ILE A 17 -9.05 -16.59 -12.73
N ARG A 18 -8.38 -16.26 -13.85
CA ARG A 18 -8.88 -16.57 -15.19
C ARG A 18 -9.05 -18.08 -15.44
N GLN A 19 -8.16 -18.90 -14.88
CA GLN A 19 -8.27 -20.34 -15.00
C GLN A 19 -9.49 -20.86 -14.22
N PHE A 20 -9.68 -20.40 -12.97
CA PHE A 20 -10.79 -20.83 -12.13
C PHE A 20 -12.15 -20.27 -12.56
N SER A 21 -12.20 -19.07 -13.13
CA SER A 21 -13.45 -18.47 -13.64
C SER A 21 -14.06 -19.27 -14.79
N GLN A 22 -13.22 -19.92 -15.62
CA GLN A 22 -13.70 -20.81 -16.68
C GLN A 22 -14.47 -22.01 -16.11
N PHE A 23 -14.03 -22.55 -14.97
CA PHE A 23 -14.69 -23.68 -14.31
C PHE A 23 -15.94 -23.24 -13.54
N SER A 24 -15.95 -22.06 -12.92
CA SER A 24 -17.14 -21.55 -12.22
C SER A 24 -18.28 -21.28 -13.20
N GLU A 25 -17.99 -20.67 -14.36
CA GLU A 25 -19.00 -20.48 -15.41
C GLU A 25 -19.50 -21.81 -15.98
N CYS A 26 -18.60 -22.80 -16.16
CA CYS A 26 -18.99 -24.12 -16.65
C CYS A 26 -19.94 -24.80 -15.64
N ALA A 27 -19.60 -24.75 -14.35
CA ALA A 27 -20.41 -25.29 -13.26
C ALA A 27 -21.78 -24.59 -13.13
N LEU A 28 -21.83 -23.26 -13.30
CA LEU A 28 -23.08 -22.50 -13.31
C LEU A 28 -23.93 -22.83 -14.55
N LYS A 29 -23.31 -22.99 -15.72
CA LYS A 29 -24.01 -23.39 -16.96
C LYS A 29 -24.55 -24.82 -16.89
N THR A 30 -23.84 -25.76 -16.26
CA THR A 30 -24.35 -27.12 -16.01
C THR A 30 -25.47 -27.13 -14.98
N ALA A 31 -25.33 -26.40 -13.87
CA ALA A 31 -26.36 -26.28 -12.85
C ALA A 31 -27.64 -25.62 -13.39
N SER A 32 -27.52 -24.63 -14.27
CA SER A 32 -28.67 -23.99 -14.92
C SER A 32 -29.31 -24.87 -15.99
N LYS A 33 -28.55 -25.76 -16.64
CA LYS A 33 -29.09 -26.75 -17.60
C LYS A 33 -29.89 -27.86 -16.91
N ASP A 34 -29.43 -28.28 -15.74
CA ASP A 34 -30.13 -29.29 -14.93
C ASP A 34 -31.40 -28.75 -14.28
N MET A 35 -31.58 -27.41 -14.25
CA MET A 35 -32.78 -26.74 -13.73
C MET A 35 -33.78 -26.29 -14.81
N THR A 36 -33.49 -26.50 -16.09
CA THR A 36 -34.40 -26.12 -17.19
C THR A 36 -34.71 -27.30 -18.11
N SER A 37 -35.39 -28.31 -17.55
CA SER A 37 -36.24 -29.20 -18.35
C SER A 37 -37.71 -28.78 -18.33
N GLU A 38 -38.04 -27.57 -17.88
CA GLU A 38 -39.38 -27.00 -18.06
C GLU A 38 -39.30 -25.51 -18.42
N THR A 39 -39.91 -25.16 -19.55
CA THR A 39 -40.15 -23.79 -20.07
C THR A 39 -39.03 -23.14 -20.88
N ARG A 40 -38.67 -23.78 -22.00
CA ARG A 40 -37.98 -23.14 -23.12
C ARG A 40 -39.00 -22.33 -23.94
N GLY A 41 -39.08 -21.02 -23.72
CA GLY A 41 -39.81 -20.10 -24.59
C GLY A 41 -40.01 -18.72 -24.00
N LYS A 42 -39.48 -17.70 -24.70
CA LYS A 42 -39.62 -16.24 -24.51
C LYS A 42 -38.53 -15.58 -23.66
N LEU A 43 -37.49 -15.11 -24.33
CA LEU A 43 -36.90 -13.75 -24.19
C LEU A 43 -35.72 -13.64 -25.19
N GLU A 44 -36.02 -13.83 -26.48
CA GLU A 44 -35.13 -13.45 -27.59
C GLU A 44 -35.79 -12.28 -28.33
N HIS A 45 -36.01 -11.15 -27.64
CA HIS A 45 -36.42 -9.93 -28.33
C HIS A 45 -36.17 -8.71 -27.44
N GLU A 46 -34.93 -8.25 -27.39
CA GLU A 46 -34.58 -6.83 -27.31
C GLU A 46 -33.06 -6.69 -27.28
N MET A 47 -32.52 -6.07 -28.33
CA MET A 47 -31.25 -5.34 -28.44
C MET A 47 -30.75 -5.43 -29.90
N GLN A 48 -31.47 -4.73 -30.78
CA GLN A 48 -30.95 -4.27 -32.08
C GLN A 48 -30.89 -2.74 -32.05
N TYR A 49 -29.88 -2.20 -32.73
CA TYR A 49 -29.41 -0.81 -32.85
C TYR A 49 -28.51 -0.35 -31.69
N THR A 50 -27.26 0.11 -31.89
CA THR A 50 -26.65 0.78 -33.04
C THR A 50 -25.20 0.32 -33.28
N GLN A 51 -24.80 0.29 -34.55
CA GLN A 51 -23.47 -0.07 -35.04
C GLN A 51 -22.79 1.22 -35.53
N SER A 52 -21.64 1.58 -34.97
CA SER A 52 -20.64 2.42 -35.65
C SER A 52 -19.25 2.26 -35.02
N ASP A 53 -18.41 1.58 -35.79
CA ASP A 53 -16.95 1.62 -35.96
C ASP A 53 -15.95 1.74 -34.79
N GLN A 54 -15.20 0.63 -34.67
CA GLN A 54 -13.80 0.46 -34.22
C GLN A 54 -13.44 0.83 -32.77
N ILE A 55 -13.62 -0.14 -31.85
CA ILE A 55 -12.58 -0.51 -30.87
C ILE A 55 -12.54 -2.04 -30.75
N ASP A 56 -11.33 -2.58 -30.93
CA ASP A 56 -10.97 -3.98 -30.85
C ASP A 56 -11.36 -4.67 -29.52
N THR A 57 -11.99 -5.83 -29.67
CA THR A 57 -11.82 -7.06 -28.89
C THR A 57 -11.55 -6.92 -27.38
N PHE A 58 -12.59 -6.64 -26.60
CA PHE A 58 -12.68 -7.06 -25.19
C PHE A 58 -14.13 -7.36 -24.82
N LYS A 59 -14.64 -8.54 -25.21
CA LYS A 59 -15.71 -9.18 -24.43
C LYS A 59 -15.07 -9.68 -23.13
N GLN A 60 -14.84 -8.76 -22.18
CA GLN A 60 -14.30 -9.08 -20.85
C GLN A 60 -15.31 -9.92 -20.07
N HIS A 61 -14.86 -11.04 -19.51
CA HIS A 61 -15.69 -11.91 -18.68
C HIS A 61 -16.14 -11.16 -17.41
N PRO A 62 -17.46 -11.11 -17.11
CA PRO A 62 -17.99 -10.27 -16.04
C PRO A 62 -17.49 -10.65 -14.64
N LEU A 63 -17.11 -11.91 -14.41
CA LEU A 63 -16.70 -12.41 -13.09
C LEU A 63 -15.22 -12.16 -12.74
N ILE A 64 -14.40 -11.66 -13.68
CA ILE A 64 -12.95 -11.44 -13.44
C ILE A 64 -12.72 -10.26 -12.47
N HIS A 65 -13.69 -9.36 -12.31
CA HIS A 65 -13.51 -8.13 -11.54
C HIS A 65 -14.15 -8.13 -10.15
N GLU A 66 -14.87 -9.20 -9.80
CA GLU A 66 -15.62 -9.34 -8.55
C GLU A 66 -15.09 -10.47 -7.66
N PHE A 67 -13.88 -10.96 -7.91
CA PHE A 67 -13.28 -11.96 -7.03
C PHE A 67 -12.72 -11.32 -5.75
N TRP A 68 -12.67 -12.12 -4.69
CA TRP A 68 -11.94 -11.79 -3.48
C TRP A 68 -11.22 -13.02 -2.93
N LEU A 69 -10.26 -12.78 -2.04
CA LEU A 69 -9.41 -13.82 -1.48
C LEU A 69 -9.68 -13.94 0.02
N GLU A 70 -9.73 -15.15 0.53
CA GLU A 70 -9.93 -15.46 1.94
C GLU A 70 -8.75 -16.26 2.49
N TYR A 71 -8.37 -15.98 3.73
CA TYR A 71 -7.54 -16.89 4.53
C TYR A 71 -8.14 -16.99 5.93
N ALA A 72 -8.27 -18.20 6.46
CA ALA A 72 -8.78 -18.45 7.81
C ALA A 72 -10.07 -17.66 8.14
N HIS A 73 -11.05 -17.65 7.22
CA HIS A 73 -12.32 -16.91 7.37
C HIS A 73 -12.20 -15.39 7.40
N GLN A 74 -11.05 -14.85 6.99
CA GLN A 74 -10.81 -13.41 6.88
C GLN A 74 -10.60 -12.98 5.42
N PRO A 75 -11.37 -11.99 4.93
CA PRO A 75 -11.13 -11.39 3.61
C PRO A 75 -9.78 -10.67 3.55
N LEU A 76 -8.97 -10.98 2.52
CA LEU A 76 -7.65 -10.40 2.33
C LEU A 76 -7.74 -9.05 1.61
N LYS A 77 -7.13 -8.03 2.21
CA LYS A 77 -7.06 -6.67 1.65
C LYS A 77 -6.12 -6.63 0.43
N TRP A 78 -6.69 -6.51 -0.77
CA TRP A 78 -5.94 -6.52 -2.03
C TRP A 78 -4.95 -5.35 -2.19
N HIS A 79 -5.23 -4.22 -1.53
CA HIS A 79 -4.43 -2.99 -1.59
C HIS A 79 -3.27 -2.99 -0.58
N TYR A 80 -3.10 -4.07 0.19
CA TYR A 80 -1.91 -4.24 1.02
C TYR A 80 -0.88 -5.10 0.29
N PRO A 81 0.44 -4.80 0.44
CA PRO A 81 1.47 -5.66 -0.11
C PRO A 81 1.31 -7.10 0.40
N ILE A 82 1.52 -8.09 -0.48
CA ILE A 82 1.33 -9.51 -0.15
C ILE A 82 2.16 -9.92 1.08
N GLY A 83 3.40 -9.44 1.17
CA GLY A 83 4.27 -9.72 2.32
C GLY A 83 3.70 -9.19 3.63
N LEU A 84 3.11 -8.00 3.62
CA LEU A 84 2.46 -7.44 4.80
C LEU A 84 1.23 -8.26 5.22
N VAL A 85 0.39 -8.66 4.26
CA VAL A 85 -0.79 -9.50 4.55
C VAL A 85 -0.34 -10.86 5.09
N PHE A 86 0.72 -11.45 4.53
CA PHE A 86 1.29 -12.69 5.04
C PHE A 86 1.80 -12.52 6.47
N ASP A 87 2.58 -11.49 6.76
CA ASP A 87 3.17 -11.27 8.09
C ASP A 87 2.10 -10.97 9.17
N MET A 88 0.95 -10.39 8.79
CA MET A 88 -0.16 -10.13 9.71
C MET A 88 -1.08 -11.33 9.94
N CYS A 89 -1.30 -12.15 8.92
CA CYS A 89 -2.38 -13.15 8.93
C CYS A 89 -1.87 -14.59 8.95
N ALA A 90 -0.74 -14.88 8.30
CA ALA A 90 -0.31 -16.25 8.07
C ALA A 90 0.42 -16.82 9.30
N ASP A 91 0.11 -18.09 9.59
CA ASP A 91 0.92 -18.87 10.51
C ASP A 91 2.18 -19.33 9.75
N THR A 92 3.36 -18.95 10.26
CA THR A 92 4.64 -19.29 9.63
C THR A 92 4.97 -20.78 9.69
N VAL A 93 4.21 -21.56 10.48
CA VAL A 93 4.43 -23.00 10.68
C VAL A 93 3.74 -23.87 9.59
N ASP A 94 2.62 -23.43 9.00
CA ASP A 94 1.84 -24.20 8.01
C ASP A 94 1.98 -23.62 6.58
N ILE A 95 3.18 -23.71 6.02
CA ILE A 95 3.44 -23.44 4.59
C ILE A 95 3.17 -24.69 3.74
N PRO A 96 2.58 -24.57 2.53
CA PRO A 96 2.26 -23.34 1.80
C PRO A 96 0.98 -22.64 2.27
N TRP A 97 0.95 -21.30 2.13
CA TRP A 97 -0.20 -20.46 2.51
C TRP A 97 -1.48 -20.81 1.72
N LYS A 98 -2.50 -21.32 2.42
CA LYS A 98 -3.76 -21.84 1.85
C LYS A 98 -4.80 -20.73 1.65
N ILE A 99 -4.76 -20.05 0.52
CA ILE A 99 -5.71 -18.97 0.18
C ILE A 99 -6.91 -19.54 -0.60
N THR A 100 -8.12 -19.20 -0.18
CA THR A 100 -9.37 -19.52 -0.89
C THR A 100 -9.76 -18.38 -1.83
N VAL A 101 -10.24 -18.71 -3.03
CA VAL A 101 -10.71 -17.75 -4.03
C VAL A 101 -12.24 -17.79 -4.08
N HIS A 102 -12.87 -16.63 -3.96
CA HIS A 102 -14.31 -16.49 -4.04
C HIS A 102 -14.69 -15.66 -5.27
N PHE A 103 -15.75 -16.09 -5.97
CA PHE A 103 -16.29 -15.42 -7.17
C PHE A 103 -17.68 -14.80 -6.94
N SER A 104 -18.17 -14.87 -5.71
CA SER A 104 -19.48 -14.35 -5.30
C SER A 104 -19.40 -13.80 -3.87
N ASN A 105 -20.44 -13.10 -3.45
CA ASN A 105 -20.59 -12.54 -2.10
C ASN A 105 -19.38 -11.67 -1.70
N TYR A 106 -19.03 -10.69 -2.54
CA TYR A 106 -17.93 -9.78 -2.25
C TYR A 106 -18.19 -9.00 -0.95
N PRO A 107 -17.28 -9.02 0.04
CA PRO A 107 -17.48 -8.37 1.32
C PRO A 107 -17.20 -6.86 1.22
N THR A 108 -18.13 -6.12 0.64
CA THR A 108 -18.03 -4.66 0.40
C THR A 108 -17.87 -3.85 1.70
N ASP A 109 -18.29 -4.39 2.84
CA ASP A 109 -18.14 -3.73 4.14
C ASP A 109 -16.71 -3.79 4.69
N LEU A 110 -15.89 -4.74 4.22
CA LEU A 110 -14.54 -5.00 4.73
C LEU A 110 -13.44 -4.71 3.70
N LEU A 111 -13.75 -4.86 2.42
CA LEU A 111 -12.82 -4.64 1.31
C LEU A 111 -13.22 -3.40 0.51
N LEU A 112 -12.21 -2.71 -0.04
CA LEU A 112 -12.44 -1.63 -0.99
C LEU A 112 -13.29 -2.14 -2.16
N SER A 113 -14.32 -1.38 -2.53
CA SER A 113 -15.31 -1.79 -3.52
C SER A 113 -14.68 -2.23 -4.83
N PRO A 114 -15.25 -3.26 -5.49
CA PRO A 114 -14.85 -3.65 -6.83
C PRO A 114 -15.16 -2.52 -7.83
N PRO A 115 -14.51 -2.51 -9.01
CA PRO A 115 -13.69 -3.58 -9.56
C PRO A 115 -12.26 -3.59 -9.02
N VAL A 116 -11.79 -4.78 -8.63
CA VAL A 116 -10.36 -5.01 -8.36
C VAL A 116 -9.64 -5.15 -9.70
N SER A 117 -9.34 -4.01 -10.32
CA SER A 117 -8.72 -3.92 -11.66
C SER A 117 -7.26 -3.52 -11.58
N ARG A 118 -6.50 -3.82 -12.65
CA ARG A 118 -5.10 -3.38 -12.78
C ARG A 118 -4.97 -1.86 -12.64
N LEU A 119 -5.91 -1.09 -13.21
CA LEU A 119 -5.94 0.36 -13.11
C LEU A 119 -6.18 0.85 -11.68
N ALA A 120 -7.05 0.17 -10.92
CA ALA A 120 -7.28 0.49 -9.51
C ALA A 120 -6.02 0.24 -8.67
N VAL A 121 -5.30 -0.85 -8.92
CA VAL A 121 -4.03 -1.15 -8.23
C VAL A 121 -2.94 -0.14 -8.62
N GLU A 122 -2.84 0.23 -9.90
CA GLU A 122 -1.91 1.26 -10.37
C GLU A 122 -2.17 2.61 -9.70
N ALA A 123 -3.43 3.04 -9.66
CA ALA A 123 -3.84 4.28 -9.01
C ALA A 123 -3.52 4.26 -7.51
N HIS A 124 -3.80 3.14 -6.82
CA HIS A 124 -3.45 2.96 -5.42
C HIS A 124 -1.93 3.04 -5.19
N PHE A 125 -1.14 2.32 -5.99
CA PHE A 125 0.32 2.33 -5.92
C PHE A 125 0.90 3.74 -6.13
N LEU A 126 0.43 4.49 -7.13
CA LEU A 126 0.89 5.85 -7.37
C LEU A 126 0.45 6.81 -6.25
N SER A 127 -0.75 6.62 -5.68
CA SER A 127 -1.21 7.38 -4.52
C SER A 127 -0.25 7.19 -3.33
N MET A 128 0.15 5.94 -3.06
CA MET A 128 1.10 5.59 -2.01
C MET A 128 2.48 6.24 -2.20
N ILE A 129 2.99 6.26 -3.43
CA ILE A 129 4.26 6.94 -3.74
C ILE A 129 4.14 8.46 -3.53
N LYS A 130 3.05 9.07 -3.98
CA LYS A 130 2.81 10.51 -3.80
C LYS A 130 2.71 10.90 -2.34
N GLU A 131 2.00 10.12 -1.53
CA GLU A 131 1.92 10.32 -0.08
C GLU A 131 3.29 10.22 0.59
N ALA A 132 4.09 9.20 0.22
CA ALA A 132 5.44 9.05 0.74
C ALA A 132 6.35 10.23 0.34
N ASP A 133 6.24 10.74 -0.88
CA ASP A 133 6.99 11.92 -1.33
C ASP A 133 6.51 13.22 -0.67
N ALA A 134 5.22 13.33 -0.35
CA ALA A 134 4.68 14.44 0.43
C ALA A 134 5.36 14.53 1.80
N LEU A 135 5.54 13.38 2.47
CA LEU A 135 6.23 13.28 3.74
C LEU A 135 7.74 13.56 3.64
N LYS A 136 8.41 13.01 2.62
CA LYS A 136 9.86 13.15 2.45
C LYS A 136 10.29 14.54 1.95
N HIS A 137 9.58 15.04 0.93
CA HIS A 137 10.02 16.15 0.08
C HIS A 137 8.91 17.19 -0.22
N ARG A 138 7.77 17.16 0.48
CA ARG A 138 6.61 18.02 0.16
C ARG A 138 6.10 17.84 -1.28
N SER A 139 6.16 16.61 -1.78
CA SER A 139 5.75 16.24 -3.14
C SER A 139 6.61 16.86 -4.25
N TYR A 140 7.74 17.46 -3.90
CA TYR A 140 8.59 18.17 -4.87
C TYR A 140 9.17 17.23 -5.93
N VAL A 141 9.70 16.07 -5.52
CA VAL A 141 10.40 15.16 -6.43
C VAL A 141 9.39 14.49 -7.37
N ILE A 142 8.28 13.99 -6.83
CA ILE A 142 7.26 13.30 -7.64
C ILE A 142 6.57 14.23 -8.65
N ASN A 143 6.42 15.52 -8.31
CA ASN A 143 5.81 16.52 -9.19
C ASN A 143 6.73 16.98 -10.33
N GLN A 144 8.04 16.83 -10.19
CA GLN A 144 9.00 17.08 -11.29
C GLN A 144 9.13 15.91 -12.26
N MET A 145 8.71 14.71 -11.85
CA MET A 145 8.73 13.54 -12.70
C MET A 145 7.70 13.66 -13.83
N GLN A 146 8.08 13.17 -15.01
CA GLN A 146 7.18 13.13 -16.15
C GLN A 146 6.26 11.90 -16.07
N ALA A 147 5.14 11.91 -16.81
CA ALA A 147 4.22 10.76 -16.88
C ALA A 147 4.90 9.45 -17.34
N ARG A 148 5.99 9.54 -18.13
CA ARG A 148 6.81 8.36 -18.48
C ARG A 148 7.53 7.75 -17.29
N ASP A 149 7.97 8.58 -16.34
CA ASP A 149 8.70 8.12 -15.15
C ASP A 149 7.74 7.42 -14.19
N HIS A 150 6.53 7.95 -14.02
CA HIS A 150 5.46 7.30 -13.24
C HIS A 150 5.07 5.93 -13.85
N ARG A 151 4.91 5.87 -15.18
CA ARG A 151 4.67 4.60 -15.89
C ARG A 151 5.85 3.63 -15.76
N GLN A 152 7.09 4.13 -15.72
CA GLN A 152 8.27 3.28 -15.56
C GLN A 152 8.35 2.69 -14.15
N LEU A 153 8.03 3.45 -13.10
CA LEU A 153 7.88 2.92 -11.73
C LEU A 153 6.84 1.79 -11.69
N TRP A 154 5.67 2.04 -12.27
CA TRP A 154 4.61 1.03 -12.34
C TRP A 154 5.03 -0.22 -13.12
N ASN A 155 5.62 -0.06 -14.30
CA ASN A 155 6.08 -1.17 -15.13
C ASN A 155 7.19 -1.98 -14.44
N GLY A 156 8.08 -1.32 -13.69
CA GLY A 156 9.11 -1.98 -12.90
C GLY A 156 8.51 -2.89 -11.83
N LEU A 157 7.46 -2.43 -11.14
CA LEU A 157 6.70 -3.23 -10.18
C LEU A 157 5.94 -4.38 -10.87
N LEU A 158 5.17 -4.06 -11.91
CA LEU A 158 4.28 -4.99 -12.62
C LEU A 158 5.03 -6.18 -13.24
N HIS A 159 6.22 -5.93 -13.80
CA HIS A 159 7.02 -6.94 -14.50
C HIS A 159 8.20 -7.46 -13.66
N PHE A 160 8.28 -7.10 -12.37
CA PHE A 160 9.36 -7.50 -11.47
C PHE A 160 10.76 -7.11 -11.98
N ARG A 161 10.89 -5.94 -12.61
CA ARG A 161 12.14 -5.41 -13.17
C ARG A 161 12.78 -4.44 -12.17
N TYR A 162 13.65 -4.97 -11.32
CA TYR A 162 14.32 -4.22 -10.25
C TYR A 162 15.03 -2.96 -10.78
N ASP A 163 15.91 -3.09 -11.78
CA ASP A 163 16.70 -1.96 -12.29
C ASP A 163 15.82 -0.87 -12.91
N GLN A 164 14.74 -1.27 -13.59
CA GLN A 164 13.78 -0.35 -14.19
C GLN A 164 13.03 0.47 -13.14
N PHE A 165 12.66 -0.16 -12.03
CA PHE A 165 12.03 0.51 -10.90
C PHE A 165 13.03 1.46 -10.21
N TRP A 166 14.21 0.96 -9.87
CA TRP A 166 15.20 1.71 -9.09
C TRP A 166 15.86 2.86 -9.86
N SER A 167 15.93 2.79 -11.20
CA SER A 167 16.41 3.93 -12.01
C SER A 167 15.58 5.20 -11.82
N ILE A 168 14.31 5.06 -11.44
CA ILE A 168 13.43 6.19 -11.11
C ILE A 168 13.30 6.37 -9.59
N ASN A 169 13.11 5.28 -8.84
CA ASN A 169 12.89 5.32 -7.39
C ASN A 169 14.09 5.89 -6.62
N SER A 170 15.32 5.78 -7.15
CA SER A 170 16.51 6.37 -6.52
C SER A 170 16.37 7.88 -6.33
N LYS A 171 15.73 8.59 -7.26
CA LYS A 171 15.43 10.03 -7.12
C LYS A 171 14.54 10.33 -5.93
N LEU A 172 13.59 9.44 -5.61
CA LEU A 172 12.71 9.55 -4.46
C LEU A 172 13.42 9.19 -3.15
N MET A 173 14.63 8.66 -3.20
CA MET A 173 15.43 8.28 -2.02
C MET A 173 16.62 9.22 -1.79
N GLU A 174 16.77 10.25 -2.62
CA GLU A 174 17.77 11.29 -2.44
C GLU A 174 17.20 12.43 -1.57
N PRO A 175 17.78 12.72 -0.40
CA PRO A 175 17.31 13.83 0.43
C PRO A 175 17.64 15.16 -0.23
N LEU A 176 16.65 16.07 -0.26
CA LEU A 176 16.85 17.41 -0.79
C LEU A 176 17.91 18.19 0.01
N PRO A 177 18.78 18.98 -0.66
CA PRO A 177 19.71 19.85 0.04
C PRO A 177 18.93 20.85 0.89
N GLN A 178 19.23 20.91 2.19
CA GLN A 178 18.67 21.91 3.10
C GLN A 178 19.22 23.31 2.78
N ASN A 179 18.77 23.91 1.68
CA ASN A 179 18.85 25.36 1.51
C ASN A 179 17.59 25.97 2.12
N THR A 180 17.68 26.38 3.38
CA THR A 180 16.60 26.99 4.17
C THR A 180 16.21 28.40 3.70
N LYS A 181 16.30 28.72 2.41
CA LYS A 181 15.94 30.07 1.89
C LYS A 181 15.15 30.13 0.58
N ASP A 182 15.02 29.05 -0.20
CA ASP A 182 14.45 29.14 -1.55
C ASP A 182 13.26 28.20 -1.82
N LEU A 183 12.48 27.84 -0.79
CA LEU A 183 11.14 27.28 -1.02
C LEU A 183 10.14 28.44 -0.98
N PRO A 184 9.33 28.67 -2.03
CA PRO A 184 8.31 29.70 -2.00
C PRO A 184 7.35 29.40 -0.85
N LEU A 185 7.41 30.23 0.19
CA LEU A 185 6.39 30.31 1.21
C LEU A 185 5.21 31.03 0.58
N GLU A 186 4.22 30.30 0.06
CA GLU A 186 2.86 30.87 -0.01
C GLU A 186 2.31 30.91 1.41
N GLU A 187 2.72 31.92 2.16
CA GLU A 187 2.00 32.38 3.34
C GLU A 187 1.62 33.85 3.10
N MET A 188 0.32 34.06 2.88
CA MET A 188 -0.33 35.37 2.92
C MET A 188 0.10 36.08 4.20
N SER A 189 0.86 37.17 4.07
CA SER A 189 1.18 38.05 5.20
C SER A 189 0.73 39.48 4.89
N ALA A 190 -0.14 40.01 5.74
CA ALA A 190 -0.37 41.44 5.91
C ALA A 190 0.79 42.09 6.69
N PRO A 191 1.01 43.42 6.60
CA PRO A 191 2.35 44.01 6.66
C PRO A 191 2.77 44.51 8.05
N GLY A 192 4.08 44.44 8.33
CA GLY A 192 4.75 45.05 9.48
C GLY A 192 6.26 45.25 9.21
N ILE A 193 6.75 46.44 9.54
CA ILE A 193 7.96 47.18 9.12
C ILE A 193 9.31 46.61 9.69
N PRO A 194 10.49 46.90 9.08
CA PRO A 194 11.73 46.14 9.23
C PRO A 194 12.78 46.79 10.16
N GLU A 195 13.63 46.00 10.81
CA GLU A 195 14.88 46.52 11.41
C GLU A 195 16.09 45.56 11.30
N ASN A 196 17.08 46.06 10.54
CA ASN A 196 18.53 46.10 10.77
C ASN A 196 19.38 44.84 11.06
N LYS A 197 20.33 44.62 10.14
CA LYS A 197 21.50 43.74 10.19
C LYS A 197 22.64 44.44 10.96
N PRO A 198 23.61 43.69 11.52
CA PRO A 198 24.95 43.80 10.92
C PRO A 198 25.71 42.47 10.78
N LEU A 199 26.65 42.48 9.83
CA LEU A 199 27.62 41.41 9.57
C LEU A 199 28.64 41.31 10.71
N SER A 200 29.01 40.09 11.10
CA SER A 200 30.36 39.79 11.57
C SER A 200 30.79 38.39 11.10
N SER A 201 31.98 38.37 10.53
CA SER A 201 32.73 37.19 10.07
C SER A 201 33.53 36.60 11.23
N SER A 202 33.59 35.27 11.33
CA SER A 202 34.86 34.49 11.34
C SER A 202 34.63 33.02 11.72
N LEU A 203 35.04 32.16 10.80
CA LEU A 203 35.76 30.89 11.00
C LEU A 203 35.45 30.09 12.27
N ASN A 204 34.62 29.06 12.11
CA ASN A 204 34.83 27.77 12.77
C ASN A 204 34.58 26.66 11.75
N ASN A 205 35.67 26.18 11.17
CA ASN A 205 35.72 25.00 10.34
C ASN A 205 35.92 23.81 11.30
N MET A 206 34.82 23.15 11.67
CA MET A 206 34.85 21.80 12.21
C MET A 206 33.69 21.06 11.56
N SER A 207 34.05 20.02 10.81
CA SER A 207 33.20 19.11 10.06
C SER A 207 31.90 18.74 10.77
N SER A 208 30.80 19.42 10.43
CA SER A 208 29.48 18.78 10.48
C SER A 208 29.12 18.43 9.04
N SER A 209 29.37 17.18 8.66
CA SER A 209 28.67 16.57 7.55
C SER A 209 27.18 16.69 7.90
N LYS A 210 26.52 17.78 7.48
CA LYS A 210 25.07 17.94 7.61
C LYS A 210 24.46 16.68 7.04
N CYS A 211 24.00 15.79 7.92
CA CYS A 211 23.38 14.55 7.50
C CYS A 211 22.18 14.96 6.64
N ARG A 212 22.25 14.63 5.35
CA ARG A 212 21.14 14.91 4.44
C ARG A 212 20.07 13.90 4.78
N THR A 213 18.95 14.36 5.32
CA THR A 213 17.84 13.49 5.74
C THR A 213 16.54 13.96 5.11
N PHE A 214 15.57 13.05 5.04
CA PHE A 214 14.20 13.41 4.68
C PHE A 214 13.57 14.32 5.74
N ARG A 215 12.44 14.94 5.39
CA ARG A 215 11.65 15.71 6.35
C ARG A 215 10.94 14.80 7.37
N TYR A 216 10.27 13.76 6.89
CA TYR A 216 9.62 12.75 7.70
C TYR A 216 9.82 11.35 7.11
N ILE A 217 9.74 10.32 7.95
CA ILE A 217 9.79 8.91 7.57
C ILE A 217 8.37 8.43 7.22
N PRO A 218 8.10 7.99 5.97
CA PRO A 218 6.84 7.33 5.62
C PRO A 218 6.80 5.92 6.23
N CYS A 219 6.07 5.78 7.34
CA CYS A 219 5.96 4.51 8.07
C CYS A 219 4.51 4.28 8.51
N ARG A 220 4.08 3.01 8.48
CA ARG A 220 2.78 2.55 8.95
C ARG A 220 2.98 1.37 9.87
N LEU A 221 2.42 1.45 11.07
CA LEU A 221 2.38 0.35 12.02
C LEU A 221 1.03 -0.35 11.93
N TYR A 222 1.08 -1.65 11.69
CA TYR A 222 -0.09 -2.52 11.64
C TYR A 222 -0.10 -3.38 12.90
N CYS A 223 -1.17 -3.31 13.67
CA CYS A 223 -1.34 -4.12 14.87
C CYS A 223 -2.45 -5.15 14.61
N VAL A 224 -2.16 -6.40 14.93
CA VAL A 224 -3.14 -7.49 14.91
C VAL A 224 -3.74 -7.56 16.32
N SER A 225 -5.05 -7.39 16.44
CA SER A 225 -5.76 -7.55 17.71
C SER A 225 -6.14 -9.02 17.88
N GLU A 226 -5.76 -9.64 18.99
CA GLU A 226 -6.06 -11.04 19.30
C GLU A 226 -7.57 -11.30 19.49
N ASN A 227 -8.36 -10.26 19.76
CA ASN A 227 -9.75 -10.40 20.22
C ASN A 227 -10.84 -10.22 19.15
N SER A 228 -10.54 -10.34 17.86
CA SER A 228 -11.60 -10.23 16.86
C SER A 228 -11.32 -11.06 15.62
N SER A 229 -12.30 -11.89 15.26
CA SER A 229 -12.47 -12.54 13.96
C SER A 229 -12.53 -11.55 12.78
N SER A 230 -12.40 -10.25 13.02
CA SER A 230 -12.32 -9.21 12.00
C SER A 230 -10.87 -8.93 11.59
N THR A 231 -10.70 -8.62 10.31
CA THR A 231 -9.44 -8.10 9.78
C THR A 231 -9.00 -6.86 10.56
N PRO A 232 -7.71 -6.71 10.94
CA PRO A 232 -7.22 -5.52 11.63
C PRO A 232 -7.57 -4.28 10.81
N SER A 233 -8.42 -3.42 11.36
CA SER A 233 -9.18 -2.43 10.56
C SER A 233 -8.42 -1.12 10.30
N GLY A 234 -7.13 -1.04 10.62
CA GLY A 234 -6.36 0.17 10.37
C GLY A 234 -4.87 0.02 10.55
N PHE A 235 -4.17 1.13 10.35
CA PHE A 235 -2.76 1.31 10.66
C PHE A 235 -2.57 2.62 11.42
N ILE A 236 -1.52 2.69 12.22
CA ILE A 236 -1.09 3.92 12.87
C ILE A 236 0.00 4.55 12.01
N GLN A 237 -0.19 5.82 11.68
CA GLN A 237 0.79 6.63 10.96
C GLN A 237 0.90 7.99 11.66
N LYS A 238 2.13 8.37 12.01
CA LYS A 238 2.43 9.66 12.64
C LYS A 238 3.65 10.29 11.97
N LEU A 239 3.85 11.59 12.20
CA LEU A 239 5.02 12.31 11.71
C LEU A 239 6.24 11.93 12.56
N ILE A 240 7.16 11.18 11.96
CA ILE A 240 8.44 10.80 12.57
C ILE A 240 9.56 11.54 11.84
N ARG A 241 10.33 12.35 12.57
CA ARG A 241 11.55 12.96 12.03
C ARG A 241 12.65 11.89 12.00
N PRO A 242 13.56 11.91 11.01
CA PRO A 242 14.70 10.98 10.99
C PRO A 242 15.83 11.37 11.94
N LEU A 243 15.79 12.60 12.47
CA LEU A 243 16.73 13.11 13.47
C LEU A 243 15.95 13.52 14.72
N ASN A 244 16.46 13.10 15.87
CA ASN A 244 16.02 13.52 17.18
C ASN A 244 16.49 14.97 17.46
N ASP A 245 15.97 15.59 18.52
CA ASP A 245 16.29 16.99 18.85
C ASP A 245 17.76 17.20 19.26
N ASP A 246 18.44 16.12 19.67
CA ASP A 246 19.89 16.08 19.94
C ASP A 246 20.76 15.89 18.67
N GLY A 247 20.13 15.71 17.51
CA GLY A 247 20.80 15.44 16.23
C GLY A 247 21.20 13.99 16.00
N SER A 248 20.85 13.06 16.90
CA SER A 248 21.02 11.61 16.68
C SER A 248 19.98 11.08 15.68
N LEU A 249 20.30 9.96 15.01
CA LEU A 249 19.34 9.29 14.13
C LEU A 249 18.27 8.60 14.96
N THR A 250 17.01 8.82 14.58
CA THR A 250 15.87 8.17 15.22
C THR A 250 15.95 6.66 14.99
N SER A 251 15.96 5.90 16.09
CA SER A 251 16.00 4.45 16.06
C SER A 251 14.62 3.85 15.78
N LEU A 252 14.57 2.54 15.50
CA LEU A 252 13.29 1.83 15.37
C LEU A 252 12.50 1.87 16.68
N GLN A 253 13.17 1.78 17.83
CA GLN A 253 12.54 1.86 19.15
C GLN A 253 11.86 3.21 19.35
N ASP A 254 12.55 4.31 19.06
CA ASP A 254 12.00 5.66 19.13
C ASP A 254 10.76 5.81 18.23
N ALA A 255 10.82 5.26 17.01
CA ALA A 255 9.70 5.28 16.08
C ALA A 255 8.49 4.49 16.61
N ILE A 256 8.71 3.31 17.20
CA ILE A 256 7.66 2.49 17.83
C ILE A 256 7.01 3.24 18.99
N GLU A 257 7.81 3.86 19.85
CA GLU A 257 7.32 4.69 20.96
C GLU A 257 6.47 5.85 20.44
N ILE A 258 6.96 6.60 19.45
CA ILE A 258 6.18 7.69 18.83
C ILE A 258 4.85 7.16 18.29
N LEU A 259 4.83 6.02 17.59
CA LEU A 259 3.62 5.44 17.00
C LEU A 259 2.64 4.95 18.06
N LEU A 260 3.10 4.24 19.10
CA LEU A 260 2.27 3.63 20.13
C LEU A 260 1.84 4.58 21.25
N HIS A 261 2.57 5.66 21.51
CA HIS A 261 2.18 6.66 22.51
C HIS A 261 0.87 7.35 22.09
N THR A 262 -0.22 6.77 22.57
CA THR A 262 -1.55 7.35 22.64
C THR A 262 -1.66 8.02 24.00
N ASN A 263 -2.32 9.18 24.05
CA ASN A 263 -2.65 9.91 25.26
C ASN A 263 -3.73 9.13 26.05
N LYS A 264 -3.42 7.91 26.48
CA LYS A 264 -4.29 6.98 27.20
C LYS A 264 -3.50 6.33 28.34
N ASN A 265 -4.14 6.31 29.51
CA ASN A 265 -3.57 6.01 30.82
C ASN A 265 -2.52 4.88 30.86
N PRO A 266 -1.43 5.05 31.64
CA PRO A 266 -0.26 4.16 31.68
C PRO A 266 -0.53 2.72 32.18
N LEU A 267 -1.74 2.40 32.62
CA LEU A 267 -2.10 1.08 33.14
C LEU A 267 -2.35 0.02 32.05
N HIS A 268 -2.65 0.41 30.81
CA HIS A 268 -2.83 -0.55 29.71
C HIS A 268 -1.51 -0.86 28.98
N LEU A 269 -0.60 0.10 28.91
CA LEU A 269 0.68 -0.03 28.21
C LEU A 269 1.60 -1.09 28.85
N ALA A 270 1.53 -1.25 30.18
CA ALA A 270 2.32 -2.23 30.90
C ALA A 270 1.98 -3.67 30.50
N ASN A 271 0.71 -3.97 30.19
CA ASN A 271 0.28 -5.31 29.80
C ASN A 271 0.67 -5.62 28.35
N ASP A 272 0.58 -4.64 27.45
CA ASP A 272 0.90 -4.82 26.03
C ASP A 272 2.42 -4.93 25.79
N ILE A 273 3.23 -4.16 26.52
CA ILE A 273 4.70 -4.26 26.44
C ILE A 273 5.20 -5.59 27.04
N HIS A 274 4.59 -6.05 28.14
CA HIS A 274 4.97 -7.33 28.74
C HIS A 274 4.62 -8.49 27.80
N ALA A 275 3.49 -8.46 27.10
CA ALA A 275 3.14 -9.47 26.10
C ALA A 275 4.12 -9.50 24.90
N LEU A 276 4.57 -8.32 24.43
CA LEU A 276 5.56 -8.20 23.35
C LEU A 276 6.96 -8.69 23.73
N LEU A 277 7.39 -8.49 24.99
CA LEU A 277 8.70 -8.94 25.46
C LEU A 277 8.72 -10.43 25.86
N THR A 278 7.58 -11.00 26.25
CA THR A 278 7.49 -12.41 26.69
C THR A 278 7.35 -13.41 25.52
N THR A 279 7.02 -12.93 24.32
CA THR A 279 6.84 -13.76 23.11
C THR A 279 8.10 -13.89 22.25
N MET A 280 9.19 -13.22 22.61
CA MET A 280 10.51 -13.45 22.02
C MET A 280 11.18 -14.66 22.71
N PRO A 281 11.39 -15.80 22.02
CA PRO A 281 12.19 -16.87 22.60
C PRO A 281 13.65 -16.42 22.70
N VAL A 282 14.03 -16.06 23.92
CA VAL A 282 15.43 -15.96 24.33
C VAL A 282 16.02 -17.37 24.27
N ASN A 283 17.04 -17.55 23.43
CA ASN A 283 17.99 -18.66 23.37
C ASN A 283 17.56 -20.00 22.73
N GLN A 284 18.14 -20.26 21.56
CA GLN A 284 19.05 -21.40 21.29
C GLN A 284 20.00 -20.91 20.17
N ALA A 285 21.15 -20.27 20.44
CA ALA A 285 22.39 -20.74 21.06
C ALA A 285 23.08 -21.90 20.30
N MET A 286 24.27 -21.57 19.75
CA MET A 286 25.38 -22.44 19.31
C MET A 286 25.15 -23.39 18.13
#